data_AF-A0AA86AJI2-F1
#
_entry.id   AF-A0AA86AJI2-F1
#
_cell.length_a   1.000
_cell.length_b   1.000
_cell.length_c   1.000
_cell.angle_alpha   90.00
_cell.angle_beta   90.00
_cell.angle_gamma   90.00
#
_symmetry.space_group_name_H-M   'P 1'
#
loop_
_entity.id
_entity.type
_entity.pdbx_description
1 polymer ?
#
loop_
_entity_poly.entity_id
_entity_poly.type
_entity_poly.pdbx_seq_one_letter_code
_entity_poly.pdbx_strand_id
1 'polypeptide(L)'
;MNLKYSFCILLSSILLSGCAQSSNQQNITVPQATSEQPSVNETTKKPEKPISKSSYKSQSGFYYALIEKNDRGWSIVEIRDTAMDKRQNENQEILRVNQSYAEVIPYYKTTNFHRLGDTYECSYMLKPTVDQYSPCSSQLTSASVAKSIGKNIIAAAVTFGLASGSHRYIDENLINEAVVQTDLFNAIENEKTNFEQALYERSFYNARTIADYDKFIADYTSKDKENFIPTAIKNRDQLIEKQKAEQKKLAEENKKRQEEQLAQAKAEQKASDERKKNVESFRKSLKSGMDSNCGPILEVKDSLIKIYFPVQNYGNEHWIKRDEMFPKGYGCRFVNGGYIMPSSY
;
A
#
# COMPACT_ATOMS: atom_id res chain seq x y z
N MET A 1 21.15 14.77 -14.64
CA MET A 1 21.72 13.77 -15.55
C MET A 1 20.58 13.16 -16.34
N ASN A 2 20.48 13.57 -17.61
CA ASN A 2 19.44 13.16 -18.56
C ASN A 2 19.94 11.93 -19.31
N LEU A 3 19.13 10.87 -19.44
CA LEU A 3 19.34 9.87 -20.47
C LEU A 3 17.98 9.55 -21.12
N LYS A 4 17.76 10.19 -22.27
CA LYS A 4 16.70 9.88 -23.23
C LYS A 4 17.16 8.65 -24.03
N TYR A 5 16.35 7.60 -24.08
CA TYR A 5 16.48 6.56 -25.10
C TYR A 5 15.26 6.62 -26.02
N SER A 6 15.49 7.23 -27.18
CA SER A 6 14.69 7.10 -28.39
C SER A 6 15.26 5.90 -29.14
N PHE A 7 14.44 4.91 -29.48
CA PHE A 7 14.75 3.96 -30.54
C PHE A 7 13.57 3.88 -31.49
N CYS A 8 13.91 3.87 -32.76
CA CYS A 8 13.07 4.18 -33.91
C CYS A 8 13.23 3.04 -34.92
N ILE A 9 12.24 2.92 -35.83
CA ILE A 9 12.25 2.23 -37.15
C ILE A 9 12.28 0.68 -37.08
N LEU A 10 11.46 -0.13 -37.77
CA LEU A 10 11.09 -0.10 -39.20
C LEU A 10 9.76 -0.79 -39.54
N LEU A 11 9.07 -0.15 -40.50
CA LEU A 11 8.05 -0.71 -41.38
C LEU A 11 8.51 -2.01 -42.05
N SER A 12 7.58 -2.95 -42.20
CA SER A 12 7.62 -3.92 -43.29
C SER A 12 6.24 -4.03 -43.92
N SER A 13 6.09 -3.40 -45.08
CA SER A 13 4.94 -3.52 -45.97
C SER A 13 5.35 -4.43 -47.12
N ILE A 14 4.75 -5.63 -47.22
CA ILE A 14 4.79 -6.42 -48.45
C ILE A 14 3.35 -6.84 -48.78
N LEU A 15 2.88 -6.26 -49.88
CA LEU A 15 1.71 -6.65 -50.65
C LEU A 15 1.97 -8.00 -51.32
N LEU A 16 1.02 -8.93 -51.23
CA LEU A 16 0.81 -9.93 -52.27
C LEU A 16 -0.69 -10.04 -52.57
N SER A 17 -1.01 -9.51 -53.74
CA SER A 17 -2.21 -9.71 -54.55
C SER A 17 -2.23 -11.11 -55.17
N GLY A 18 -3.41 -11.73 -55.32
CA GLY A 18 -3.62 -12.77 -56.33
C GLY A 18 -4.89 -13.60 -56.20
N CYS A 19 -5.82 -13.37 -57.15
CA CYS A 19 -6.76 -14.29 -57.83
C CYS A 19 -7.83 -15.03 -56.98
N ALA A 20 -9.14 -14.81 -57.16
CA ALA A 20 -10.04 -15.11 -58.30
C ALA A 20 -10.46 -16.60 -58.42
N GLN A 21 -11.76 -16.81 -58.68
CA GLN A 21 -12.51 -18.06 -58.95
C GLN A 21 -12.88 -18.90 -57.71
N SER A 22 -14.07 -19.50 -57.56
CA SER A 22 -15.18 -19.81 -58.47
C SER A 22 -16.42 -20.08 -57.62
N SER A 23 -17.54 -19.43 -57.91
CA SER A 23 -18.85 -19.74 -57.35
C SER A 23 -19.42 -21.00 -57.99
N ASN A 24 -19.39 -22.12 -57.28
CA ASN A 24 -20.13 -23.32 -57.65
C ASN A 24 -21.30 -23.47 -56.68
N GLN A 25 -22.51 -23.10 -57.14
CA GLN A 25 -23.76 -23.38 -56.44
C GLN A 25 -24.04 -24.89 -56.57
N GLN A 26 -23.72 -25.65 -55.52
CA GLN A 26 -24.25 -26.99 -55.33
C GLN A 26 -25.58 -26.89 -54.58
N ASN A 27 -26.63 -27.45 -55.18
CA ASN A 27 -27.92 -27.66 -54.54
C ASN A 27 -27.74 -28.57 -53.31
N ILE A 28 -27.94 -27.99 -52.12
CA ILE A 28 -27.96 -28.74 -50.86
C ILE A 28 -29.33 -29.40 -50.76
N THR A 29 -29.40 -30.68 -51.11
CA THR A 29 -30.47 -31.57 -50.67
C THR A 29 -30.33 -31.74 -49.16
N VAL A 30 -31.30 -31.22 -48.40
CA VAL A 30 -31.37 -31.40 -46.93
C VAL A 30 -31.59 -32.89 -46.65
N PRO A 31 -30.61 -33.62 -46.09
CA PRO A 31 -30.84 -34.98 -45.63
C PRO A 31 -31.70 -34.89 -44.38
N GLN A 32 -32.78 -35.64 -44.38
CA GLN A 32 -33.63 -35.85 -43.21
C GLN A 32 -32.74 -36.48 -42.11
N ALA A 33 -32.41 -35.69 -41.09
CA ALA A 33 -31.51 -36.09 -40.02
C ALA A 33 -32.16 -37.20 -39.19
N THR A 34 -31.77 -38.45 -39.46
CA THR A 34 -31.99 -39.57 -38.55
C THR A 34 -31.14 -39.29 -37.31
N SER A 35 -31.80 -38.88 -36.23
CA SER A 35 -31.24 -38.67 -34.91
C SER A 35 -30.79 -40.01 -34.32
N GLU A 36 -29.70 -40.58 -34.83
CA GLU A 36 -28.91 -41.54 -34.07
C GLU A 36 -28.14 -40.75 -33.02
N GLN A 37 -28.70 -40.67 -31.81
CA GLN A 37 -27.95 -40.21 -30.66
C GLN A 37 -26.80 -41.19 -30.45
N PRO A 38 -25.53 -40.79 -30.63
CA PRO A 38 -24.41 -41.67 -30.29
C PRO A 38 -24.55 -42.02 -28.80
N SER A 39 -24.63 -43.30 -28.48
CA SER A 39 -24.64 -43.79 -27.11
C SER A 39 -23.24 -43.59 -26.51
N VAL A 40 -22.94 -42.35 -26.13
CA VAL A 40 -21.69 -41.96 -25.46
C VAL A 40 -21.75 -42.45 -24.02
N ASN A 41 -21.43 -43.73 -23.82
CA ASN A 41 -21.10 -44.31 -22.52
C ASN A 41 -19.59 -44.20 -22.23
N GLU A 42 -18.90 -43.21 -22.80
CA GLU A 42 -17.56 -42.86 -22.34
C GLU A 42 -17.70 -42.25 -20.94
N THR A 43 -17.44 -43.09 -19.94
CA THR A 43 -17.32 -42.67 -18.56
C THR A 43 -16.12 -41.74 -18.49
N THR A 44 -16.36 -40.42 -18.56
CA THR A 44 -15.33 -39.39 -18.45
C THR A 44 -14.52 -39.65 -17.19
N LYS A 45 -13.29 -40.12 -17.38
CA LYS A 45 -12.38 -40.45 -16.28
C LYS A 45 -12.12 -39.16 -15.49
N LYS A 46 -12.60 -39.12 -14.25
CA LYS A 46 -12.35 -37.98 -13.35
C LYS A 46 -10.83 -37.80 -13.19
N PRO A 47 -10.29 -36.58 -13.31
CA PRO A 47 -8.86 -36.34 -13.14
C PRO A 47 -8.42 -36.77 -11.73
N GLU A 48 -7.34 -37.53 -11.66
CA GLU A 48 -6.77 -38.03 -10.41
C GLU A 48 -6.02 -36.90 -9.71
N LYS A 49 -6.20 -36.80 -8.39
CA LYS A 49 -5.50 -35.78 -7.60
C LYS A 49 -4.01 -36.13 -7.50
N PRO A 50 -3.09 -35.21 -7.77
CA PRO A 50 -1.67 -35.50 -7.68
C PRO A 50 -1.24 -35.62 -6.21
N ILE A 51 -0.16 -36.36 -5.98
CA ILE A 51 0.55 -36.35 -4.70
C ILE A 51 1.34 -35.04 -4.62
N SER A 52 1.07 -34.23 -3.59
CA SER A 52 1.76 -32.95 -3.40
C SER A 52 3.26 -33.14 -3.24
N LYS A 53 4.07 -32.52 -4.11
CA LYS A 53 5.55 -32.61 -4.07
C LYS A 53 6.19 -31.45 -3.31
N SER A 54 5.47 -30.34 -3.17
CA SER A 54 5.94 -29.14 -2.48
C SER A 54 5.09 -28.84 -1.24
N SER A 55 5.74 -28.19 -0.25
CA SER A 55 5.08 -27.63 0.94
C SER A 55 4.40 -26.28 0.67
N TYR A 56 4.59 -25.71 -0.53
CA TYR A 56 4.05 -24.41 -0.91
C TYR A 56 2.52 -24.38 -0.83
N LYS A 57 2.00 -23.29 -0.26
CA LYS A 57 0.56 -22.98 -0.22
C LYS A 57 0.33 -21.66 -0.94
N SER A 58 -0.57 -21.66 -1.91
CA SER A 58 -0.96 -20.44 -2.62
C SER A 58 -1.41 -19.34 -1.65
N GLN A 59 -0.92 -18.12 -1.87
CA GLN A 59 -1.31 -16.97 -1.06
C GLN A 59 -2.79 -16.58 -1.23
N SER A 60 -3.37 -16.86 -2.39
CA SER A 60 -4.77 -16.54 -2.69
C SER A 60 -5.76 -17.65 -2.31
N GLY A 61 -5.26 -18.84 -1.92
CA GLY A 61 -6.07 -20.04 -1.76
C GLY A 61 -6.34 -20.78 -3.08
N PHE A 62 -5.88 -20.23 -4.22
CA PHE A 62 -6.12 -20.77 -5.55
C PHE A 62 -4.87 -20.70 -6.45
N TYR A 63 -4.85 -21.52 -7.48
CA TYR A 63 -3.96 -21.41 -8.62
C TYR A 63 -4.77 -20.98 -9.83
N TYR A 64 -4.16 -20.20 -10.71
CA TYR A 64 -4.77 -19.69 -11.93
C TYR A 64 -3.96 -20.20 -13.10
N ALA A 65 -4.60 -20.92 -14.01
CA ALA A 65 -3.97 -21.46 -15.21
C ALA A 65 -4.59 -20.82 -16.44
N LEU A 66 -3.76 -20.17 -17.25
CA LEU A 66 -4.10 -19.73 -18.58
C LEU A 66 -3.89 -20.91 -19.53
N ILE A 67 -4.95 -21.39 -20.14
CA ILE A 67 -4.91 -22.45 -21.14
C ILE A 67 -5.34 -21.90 -22.49
N GLU A 68 -4.85 -22.48 -23.57
CA GLU A 68 -5.16 -22.10 -24.94
C GLU A 68 -5.58 -23.31 -25.76
N LYS A 69 -6.68 -23.17 -26.51
CA LYS A 69 -7.16 -24.18 -27.44
C LYS A 69 -6.52 -23.98 -28.81
N ASN A 70 -5.91 -25.03 -29.35
CA ASN A 70 -5.38 -25.08 -30.70
C ASN A 70 -5.93 -26.32 -31.44
N ASP A 71 -5.47 -26.54 -32.68
CA ASP A 71 -5.92 -27.67 -33.52
C ASP A 71 -5.62 -29.05 -32.91
N ARG A 72 -4.69 -29.13 -31.95
CA ARG A 72 -4.29 -30.36 -31.24
C ARG A 72 -4.97 -30.52 -29.88
N GLY A 73 -5.83 -29.60 -29.46
CA GLY A 73 -6.51 -29.59 -28.17
C GLY A 73 -6.05 -28.47 -27.26
N TRP A 74 -6.18 -28.68 -25.94
CA TRP A 74 -5.81 -27.70 -24.92
C TRP A 74 -4.33 -27.78 -24.53
N SER A 75 -3.69 -26.62 -24.39
CA SER A 75 -2.32 -26.50 -23.85
C SER A 75 -2.24 -25.44 -22.76
N ILE A 76 -1.34 -25.62 -21.79
CA ILE A 76 -1.08 -24.63 -20.74
C ILE A 76 -0.15 -23.54 -21.29
N VAL A 77 -0.56 -22.29 -21.16
CA VAL A 77 0.25 -21.11 -21.50
C VAL A 77 1.01 -20.61 -20.28
N GLU A 78 0.33 -20.49 -19.14
CA GLU A 78 0.91 -19.92 -17.93
C GLU A 78 0.17 -20.41 -16.68
N ILE A 79 0.87 -20.51 -15.55
CA ILE A 79 0.28 -20.78 -14.24
C ILE A 79 0.76 -19.71 -13.25
N ARG A 80 -0.15 -19.19 -12.42
CA ARG A 80 0.13 -18.22 -11.35
C ARG A 80 -0.54 -18.61 -10.04
N ASP A 81 0.00 -18.11 -8.93
CA ASP A 81 -0.61 -18.18 -7.58
C ASP A 81 -1.51 -16.97 -7.27
N THR A 82 -1.57 -16.01 -8.20
CA THR A 82 -2.35 -14.77 -8.16
C THR A 82 -3.32 -14.71 -9.33
N ALA A 83 -4.42 -13.96 -9.15
CA ALA A 83 -5.49 -13.89 -10.13
C ALA A 83 -5.00 -13.33 -11.47
N MET A 84 -5.45 -13.96 -12.56
CA MET A 84 -5.22 -13.50 -13.92
C MET A 84 -6.42 -12.67 -14.38
N ASP A 85 -6.17 -11.41 -14.70
CA ASP A 85 -7.24 -10.45 -14.95
C ASP A 85 -7.87 -10.54 -16.35
N LYS A 86 -7.12 -11.08 -17.32
CA LYS A 86 -7.52 -11.12 -18.72
C LYS A 86 -6.83 -12.25 -19.47
N ARG A 87 -7.50 -12.72 -20.52
CA ARG A 87 -6.90 -13.54 -21.57
C ARG A 87 -6.30 -12.65 -22.66
N GLN A 88 -5.41 -13.18 -23.49
CA GLN A 88 -4.77 -12.45 -24.59
C GLN A 88 -5.54 -12.58 -25.91
N ASN A 89 -6.29 -13.67 -26.10
CA ASN A 89 -7.10 -13.92 -27.30
C ASN A 89 -8.33 -14.78 -26.94
N GLU A 90 -9.22 -15.03 -27.90
CA GLU A 90 -10.47 -15.77 -27.68
C GLU A 90 -10.29 -17.30 -27.54
N ASN A 91 -9.12 -17.82 -27.91
CA ASN A 91 -8.73 -19.22 -27.74
C ASN A 91 -8.22 -19.54 -26.34
N GLN A 92 -8.01 -18.49 -25.54
CA GLN A 92 -7.54 -18.62 -24.18
C GLN A 92 -8.68 -18.65 -23.17
N GLU A 93 -8.49 -19.46 -22.13
CA GLU A 93 -9.39 -19.58 -21.00
C GLU A 93 -8.56 -19.54 -19.71
N ILE A 94 -9.14 -19.00 -18.64
CA ILE A 94 -8.50 -18.96 -17.33
C ILE A 94 -9.26 -19.93 -16.42
N LEU A 95 -8.56 -20.94 -15.94
CA LEU A 95 -9.05 -21.87 -14.93
C LEU A 95 -8.53 -21.46 -13.56
N ARG A 96 -9.42 -21.41 -12.56
CA ARG A 96 -9.09 -21.30 -11.15
C ARG A 96 -9.22 -22.68 -10.51
N VAL A 97 -8.13 -23.12 -9.88
CA VAL A 97 -8.02 -24.40 -9.20
C VAL A 97 -7.82 -24.14 -7.71
N ASN A 98 -8.64 -24.73 -6.86
CA ASN A 98 -8.43 -24.57 -5.42
C ASN A 98 -7.21 -25.37 -4.92
N GLN A 99 -6.67 -25.02 -3.76
CA GLN A 99 -5.47 -25.67 -3.20
C GLN A 99 -5.57 -27.20 -3.05
N SER A 100 -6.78 -27.75 -2.88
CA SER A 100 -7.02 -29.17 -2.66
C SER A 100 -7.32 -29.97 -3.93
N TYR A 101 -7.25 -29.31 -5.11
CA TYR A 101 -7.60 -29.88 -6.42
C TYR A 101 -9.01 -30.48 -6.46
N ALA A 102 -9.90 -30.04 -5.56
CA ALA A 102 -11.27 -30.53 -5.48
C ALA A 102 -12.22 -29.76 -6.40
N GLU A 103 -11.86 -28.52 -6.74
CA GLU A 103 -12.66 -27.62 -7.55
C GLU A 103 -11.78 -27.00 -8.64
N VAL A 104 -12.27 -27.11 -9.88
CA VAL A 104 -11.73 -26.43 -11.06
C VAL A 104 -12.89 -25.71 -11.73
N ILE A 105 -12.81 -24.39 -11.81
CA ILE A 105 -13.83 -23.58 -12.46
C ILE A 105 -13.20 -22.51 -13.35
N PRO A 106 -13.89 -22.04 -14.40
CA PRO A 106 -13.45 -20.87 -15.14
C PRO A 106 -13.44 -19.63 -14.23
N TYR A 107 -12.43 -18.78 -14.39
CA TYR A 107 -12.29 -17.55 -13.62
C TYR A 107 -12.63 -16.31 -14.43
N TYR A 108 -13.74 -15.66 -14.10
CA TYR A 108 -14.13 -14.39 -14.71
C TYR A 108 -13.83 -13.24 -13.75
N LYS A 109 -12.98 -12.28 -14.16
CA LYS A 109 -12.62 -11.12 -13.31
C LYS A 109 -13.85 -10.32 -12.89
N THR A 110 -14.79 -10.14 -13.82
CA THR A 110 -16.04 -9.41 -13.57
C THR A 110 -17.21 -10.39 -13.54
N THR A 111 -17.93 -10.40 -12.42
CA THR A 111 -19.09 -11.28 -12.20
C THR A 111 -20.41 -10.54 -12.30
N ASN A 112 -20.44 -9.31 -12.83
CA ASN A 112 -21.65 -8.50 -13.01
C ASN A 112 -22.65 -9.08 -14.04
N PHE A 113 -22.50 -10.35 -14.41
CA PHE A 113 -23.44 -11.07 -15.25
C PHE A 113 -24.61 -11.55 -14.37
N HIS A 114 -25.84 -11.34 -14.87
CA HIS A 114 -27.02 -11.89 -14.22
C HIS A 114 -26.96 -13.42 -14.23
N ARG A 115 -26.60 -13.99 -13.08
CA ARG A 115 -26.59 -15.43 -12.84
C ARG A 115 -27.99 -15.87 -12.44
N LEU A 116 -28.63 -16.70 -13.25
CA LEU A 116 -29.92 -17.32 -12.97
C LEU A 116 -29.68 -18.81 -12.69
N GLY A 117 -29.40 -19.13 -11.41
CA GLY A 117 -29.03 -20.47 -10.98
C GLY A 117 -27.66 -20.91 -11.51
N ASP A 118 -27.65 -21.94 -12.35
CA ASP A 118 -26.49 -22.53 -13.03
C ASP A 118 -26.22 -21.91 -14.42
N THR A 119 -27.05 -20.97 -14.86
CA THR A 119 -26.96 -20.33 -16.18
C THR A 119 -26.62 -18.84 -16.10
N TYR A 120 -26.03 -18.34 -17.17
CA TYR A 120 -25.69 -16.95 -17.43
C TYR A 120 -26.50 -16.47 -18.63
N GLU A 121 -27.09 -15.29 -18.52
CA GLU A 121 -27.80 -14.65 -19.63
C GLU A 121 -26.82 -13.86 -20.49
N CYS A 122 -26.75 -14.21 -21.78
CA CYS A 122 -25.86 -13.60 -22.74
C CYS A 122 -26.64 -12.79 -23.77
N SER A 123 -26.58 -11.47 -23.66
CA SER A 123 -27.18 -10.57 -24.65
C SER A 123 -26.21 -10.28 -25.79
N TYR A 124 -26.68 -10.43 -27.03
CA TYR A 124 -25.91 -10.05 -28.22
C TYR A 124 -25.58 -8.55 -28.26
N MET A 125 -26.41 -7.72 -27.62
CA MET A 125 -26.18 -6.27 -27.53
C MET A 125 -25.04 -5.91 -26.57
N LEU A 126 -24.69 -6.83 -25.66
CA LEU A 126 -23.56 -6.71 -24.74
C LEU A 126 -22.42 -7.61 -25.19
N LYS A 127 -22.05 -7.56 -26.49
CA LYS A 127 -20.86 -8.27 -26.97
C LYS A 127 -19.68 -7.80 -26.12
N PRO A 128 -19.08 -8.69 -25.30
CA PRO A 128 -17.90 -8.33 -24.57
C PRO A 128 -16.82 -7.91 -25.57
N THR A 129 -16.12 -6.82 -25.29
CA THR A 129 -14.88 -6.55 -26.02
C THR A 129 -13.92 -7.73 -25.80
N VAL A 130 -12.93 -7.93 -26.67
CA VAL A 130 -11.92 -9.00 -26.49
C VAL A 130 -11.28 -8.94 -25.08
N ASP A 131 -11.20 -7.74 -24.50
CA ASP A 131 -10.72 -7.48 -23.15
C ASP A 131 -11.65 -7.96 -22.02
N GLN A 132 -12.92 -8.25 -22.31
CA GLN A 132 -13.93 -8.67 -21.34
C GLN A 132 -14.13 -10.19 -21.37
N TYR A 133 -13.25 -10.91 -20.69
CA TYR A 133 -13.43 -12.35 -20.49
C TYR A 133 -14.65 -12.65 -19.60
N SER A 134 -15.63 -13.36 -20.16
CA SER A 134 -16.94 -13.62 -19.56
C SER A 134 -17.45 -15.03 -19.86
N PRO A 135 -18.46 -15.52 -19.13
CA PRO A 135 -19.15 -16.77 -19.48
C PRO A 135 -19.69 -16.78 -20.91
N CYS A 136 -20.09 -15.61 -21.43
CA CYS A 136 -20.69 -15.50 -22.77
C CYS A 136 -19.67 -15.70 -23.90
N SER A 137 -18.42 -15.36 -23.64
CA SER A 137 -17.29 -15.45 -24.57
C SER A 137 -16.37 -16.65 -24.30
N SER A 138 -16.69 -17.48 -23.30
CA SER A 138 -15.88 -18.62 -22.88
C SER A 138 -16.21 -19.86 -23.70
N GLN A 139 -15.16 -20.58 -24.12
CA GLN A 139 -15.25 -21.88 -24.77
C GLN A 139 -15.53 -23.02 -23.81
N LEU A 140 -15.48 -22.78 -22.49
CA LEU A 140 -15.80 -23.75 -21.43
C LEU A 140 -17.26 -23.67 -21.00
N THR A 141 -18.10 -23.12 -21.87
CA THR A 141 -19.54 -22.97 -21.61
C THR A 141 -20.35 -23.49 -22.79
N SER A 142 -21.48 -24.10 -22.50
CA SER A 142 -22.39 -24.66 -23.49
C SER A 142 -23.73 -23.93 -23.49
N ALA A 143 -24.40 -23.91 -24.64
CA ALA A 143 -25.74 -23.33 -24.77
C ALA A 143 -26.79 -24.30 -24.24
N SER A 144 -27.68 -23.85 -23.34
CA SER A 144 -28.78 -24.69 -22.87
C SER A 144 -29.96 -24.60 -23.85
N VAL A 145 -30.05 -25.54 -24.80
CA VAL A 145 -31.15 -25.57 -25.78
C VAL A 145 -32.49 -25.87 -25.09
N ALA A 146 -32.52 -26.83 -24.16
CA ALA A 146 -33.74 -27.26 -23.48
C ALA A 146 -34.37 -26.17 -22.58
N LYS A 147 -33.56 -25.42 -21.81
CA LYS A 147 -34.06 -24.28 -21.00
C LYS A 147 -34.43 -23.08 -21.88
N SER A 148 -33.80 -22.94 -23.05
CA SER A 148 -34.11 -21.87 -24.01
C SER A 148 -35.47 -22.09 -24.70
N ILE A 149 -35.86 -23.32 -24.99
CA ILE A 149 -37.15 -23.61 -25.65
C ILE A 149 -38.34 -23.31 -24.74
N GLY A 150 -38.27 -23.63 -23.45
CA GLY A 150 -39.37 -23.42 -22.49
C GLY A 150 -39.75 -21.96 -22.23
N LYS A 151 -38.79 -21.02 -22.37
CA LYS A 151 -39.05 -19.57 -22.24
C LYS A 151 -39.28 -18.87 -23.59
N ASN A 152 -38.70 -19.37 -24.68
CA ASN A 152 -38.74 -18.69 -25.97
C ASN A 152 -39.94 -19.04 -26.86
N ILE A 153 -40.75 -20.07 -26.61
CA ILE A 153 -41.95 -20.28 -27.45
C ILE A 153 -42.93 -19.10 -27.33
N ILE A 154 -43.02 -18.49 -26.13
CA ILE A 154 -43.90 -17.34 -25.90
C ILE A 154 -43.22 -16.01 -26.29
N ALA A 155 -41.90 -15.88 -26.10
CA ALA A 155 -41.16 -14.66 -26.47
C ALA A 155 -40.87 -14.58 -27.98
N ALA A 156 -40.52 -15.67 -28.66
CA ALA A 156 -40.22 -15.67 -30.10
C ALA A 156 -41.42 -15.24 -30.96
N ALA A 157 -42.66 -15.46 -30.48
CA ALA A 157 -43.88 -14.99 -31.12
C ALA A 157 -44.14 -13.47 -30.92
N VAL A 158 -43.52 -12.83 -29.92
CA VAL A 158 -43.81 -11.44 -29.52
C VAL A 158 -42.64 -10.48 -29.74
N THR A 159 -41.39 -10.93 -29.67
CA THR A 159 -40.18 -10.07 -29.75
C THR A 159 -39.45 -10.03 -31.09
N PHE A 160 -40.15 -10.26 -32.22
CA PHE A 160 -39.67 -10.00 -33.60
C PHE A 160 -38.14 -10.18 -33.79
N GLY A 161 -37.62 -11.36 -33.44
CA GLY A 161 -36.28 -11.83 -33.83
C GLY A 161 -35.04 -11.08 -33.30
N LEU A 162 -35.13 -10.14 -32.35
CA LEU A 162 -33.98 -9.24 -32.08
C LEU A 162 -33.37 -9.23 -30.67
N ALA A 163 -33.85 -10.01 -29.69
CA ALA A 163 -33.21 -9.99 -28.36
C ALA A 163 -33.43 -11.23 -27.46
N SER A 164 -33.55 -12.44 -28.01
CA SER A 164 -33.49 -13.62 -27.13
C SER A 164 -32.05 -13.83 -26.67
N GLY A 165 -31.70 -13.34 -25.48
CA GLY A 165 -30.42 -13.65 -24.86
C GLY A 165 -30.20 -15.17 -24.82
N SER A 166 -29.01 -15.63 -25.17
CA SER A 166 -28.69 -17.05 -25.06
C SER A 166 -28.35 -17.37 -23.61
N HIS A 167 -28.90 -18.46 -23.07
CA HIS A 167 -28.49 -18.95 -21.76
C HIS A 167 -27.29 -19.89 -21.94
N ARG A 168 -26.16 -19.54 -21.34
CA ARG A 168 -24.97 -20.40 -21.28
C ARG A 168 -24.78 -20.96 -19.87
N TYR A 169 -24.27 -22.17 -19.76
CA TYR A 169 -23.88 -22.77 -18.47
C TYR A 169 -22.43 -23.21 -18.54
N ILE A 170 -21.78 -23.33 -17.38
CA ILE A 170 -20.42 -23.86 -17.29
C ILE A 170 -20.45 -25.35 -17.62
N ASP A 171 -19.73 -25.75 -18.65
CA ASP A 171 -19.70 -27.15 -19.10
C ASP A 171 -18.59 -27.92 -18.38
N GLU A 172 -18.97 -28.69 -17.37
CA GLU A 172 -18.04 -29.49 -16.57
C GLU A 172 -17.29 -30.54 -17.41
N ASN A 173 -17.88 -31.04 -18.50
CA ASN A 173 -17.22 -32.00 -19.37
C ASN A 173 -16.09 -31.34 -20.16
N LEU A 174 -16.31 -30.14 -20.70
CA LEU A 174 -15.26 -29.38 -21.38
C LEU A 174 -14.12 -28.99 -20.44
N ILE A 175 -14.44 -28.67 -19.17
CA ILE A 175 -13.42 -28.41 -18.15
C ILE A 175 -12.63 -29.68 -17.85
N ASN A 176 -13.30 -30.81 -17.62
CA ASN A 176 -12.65 -32.08 -17.35
C ASN A 176 -11.75 -32.51 -18.53
N GLU A 177 -12.22 -32.34 -19.77
CA GLU A 177 -11.43 -32.57 -20.98
C GLU A 177 -10.18 -31.69 -21.00
N ALA A 178 -10.31 -30.38 -20.75
CA ALA A 178 -9.18 -29.46 -20.70
C ALA A 178 -8.19 -29.85 -19.60
N VAL A 179 -8.66 -30.17 -18.40
CA VAL A 179 -7.83 -30.59 -17.25
C VAL A 179 -7.04 -31.86 -17.57
N VAL A 180 -7.68 -32.85 -18.20
CA VAL A 180 -7.04 -34.13 -18.56
C VAL A 180 -6.05 -33.95 -19.70
N GLN A 181 -6.41 -33.23 -20.77
CA GLN A 181 -5.51 -33.00 -21.91
C GLN A 181 -4.25 -32.23 -21.54
N THR A 182 -4.38 -31.25 -20.63
CA THR A 182 -3.27 -30.39 -20.21
C THR A 182 -2.42 -30.98 -19.08
N ASP A 183 -2.85 -32.08 -18.48
CA ASP A 183 -2.28 -32.59 -17.22
C ASP A 183 -2.16 -31.51 -16.14
N LEU A 184 -3.21 -30.69 -16.02
CA LEU A 184 -3.19 -29.42 -15.28
C LEU A 184 -2.68 -29.56 -13.84
N PHE A 185 -3.07 -30.61 -13.15
CA PHE A 185 -2.74 -30.76 -11.74
C PHE A 185 -1.24 -31.05 -11.53
N ASN A 186 -0.65 -31.90 -12.36
CA ASN A 186 0.78 -32.16 -12.32
C ASN A 186 1.59 -30.93 -12.74
N ALA A 187 1.09 -30.17 -13.73
CA ALA A 187 1.71 -28.92 -14.13
C ALA A 187 1.74 -27.89 -12.98
N ILE A 188 0.63 -27.75 -12.23
CA ILE A 188 0.60 -26.90 -11.02
C ILE A 188 1.61 -27.39 -9.98
N GLU A 189 1.68 -28.69 -9.71
CA GLU A 189 2.65 -29.25 -8.74
C GLU A 189 4.11 -28.97 -9.13
N ASN A 190 4.43 -29.04 -10.42
CA ASN A 190 5.76 -28.72 -10.92
C ASN A 190 6.06 -27.22 -10.73
N GLU A 191 5.07 -26.35 -10.95
CA GLU A 191 5.23 -24.89 -10.82
C GLU A 191 5.32 -24.41 -9.36
N LYS A 192 4.80 -25.16 -8.38
CA LYS A 192 4.85 -24.78 -6.96
C LYS A 192 6.25 -24.45 -6.46
N THR A 193 7.28 -25.12 -6.99
CA THR A 193 8.68 -24.83 -6.61
C THR A 193 9.10 -23.42 -7.04
N ASN A 194 8.66 -22.99 -8.23
CA ASN A 194 8.92 -21.66 -8.75
C ASN A 194 8.15 -20.60 -7.93
N PHE A 195 6.92 -20.88 -7.53
CA PHE A 195 6.16 -19.98 -6.66
C PHE A 195 6.80 -19.83 -5.28
N GLU A 196 7.30 -20.93 -4.70
CA GLU A 196 8.03 -20.90 -3.43
C GLU A 196 9.31 -20.05 -3.53
N GLN A 197 10.05 -20.21 -4.64
CA GLN A 197 11.25 -19.42 -4.93
C GLN A 197 10.92 -17.93 -5.09
N ALA A 198 9.92 -17.59 -5.93
CA ALA A 198 9.49 -16.21 -6.14
C ALA A 198 8.98 -15.56 -4.84
N LEU A 199 8.31 -16.32 -3.99
CA LEU A 199 7.87 -15.85 -2.66
C LEU A 199 9.07 -15.55 -1.75
N TYR A 200 10.07 -16.43 -1.74
CA TYR A 200 11.30 -16.27 -0.98
C TYR A 200 12.06 -15.00 -1.43
N GLU A 201 12.33 -14.85 -2.73
CA GLU A 201 12.98 -13.67 -3.29
C GLU A 201 12.22 -12.37 -2.95
N ARG A 202 10.91 -12.35 -3.19
CA ARG A 202 10.08 -11.18 -2.91
C ARG A 202 10.09 -10.83 -1.42
N SER A 203 10.06 -11.83 -0.53
CA SER A 203 10.12 -11.61 0.92
C SER A 203 11.44 -10.97 1.33
N PHE A 204 12.56 -11.41 0.75
CA PHE A 204 13.88 -10.80 0.96
C PHE A 204 13.92 -9.36 0.44
N TYR A 205 13.54 -9.15 -0.82
CA TYR A 205 13.61 -7.83 -1.45
C TYR A 205 12.62 -6.82 -0.89
N ASN A 206 11.56 -7.26 -0.20
CA ASN A 206 10.62 -6.37 0.49
C ASN A 206 11.00 -6.10 1.95
N ALA A 207 11.96 -6.83 2.53
CA ALA A 207 12.41 -6.57 3.89
C ALA A 207 13.12 -5.21 3.98
N ARG A 208 12.69 -4.36 4.93
CA ARG A 208 13.22 -3.00 5.10
C ARG A 208 13.60 -2.70 6.55
N THR A 209 13.00 -3.41 7.50
CA THR A 209 13.24 -3.21 8.93
C THR A 209 13.96 -4.41 9.55
N ILE A 210 14.48 -4.24 10.77
CA ILE A 210 15.08 -5.33 11.55
C ILE A 210 14.08 -6.48 11.72
N ALA A 211 12.82 -6.13 12.06
CA ALA A 211 11.75 -7.11 12.24
C ALA A 211 11.41 -7.87 10.95
N ASP A 212 11.44 -7.21 9.78
CA ASP A 212 11.22 -7.89 8.50
C ASP A 212 12.32 -8.90 8.20
N TYR A 213 13.59 -8.53 8.43
CA TYR A 213 14.71 -9.44 8.24
C TYR A 213 14.70 -10.60 9.23
N ASP A 214 14.37 -10.36 10.51
CA ASP A 214 14.23 -11.43 11.49
C ASP A 214 13.12 -12.41 11.12
N LYS A 215 11.98 -11.90 10.66
CA LYS A 215 10.89 -12.73 10.15
C LYS A 215 11.33 -13.54 8.94
N PHE A 216 11.98 -12.91 7.96
CA PHE A 216 12.51 -13.60 6.78
C PHE A 216 13.49 -14.71 7.18
N ILE A 217 14.42 -14.44 8.10
CA ILE A 217 15.38 -15.42 8.59
C ILE A 217 14.63 -16.60 9.23
N ALA A 218 13.68 -16.32 10.14
CA ALA A 218 12.91 -17.35 10.82
C ALA A 218 12.11 -18.24 9.84
N ASP A 219 11.45 -17.63 8.84
CA ASP A 219 10.60 -18.34 7.88
C ASP A 219 11.41 -19.22 6.90
N TYR A 220 12.66 -18.85 6.60
CA TYR A 220 13.44 -19.47 5.51
C TYR A 220 14.80 -20.08 5.91
N THR A 221 15.16 -20.14 7.20
CA THR A 221 16.46 -20.69 7.66
C THR A 221 16.76 -22.10 7.09
N SER A 222 15.76 -22.96 6.95
CA SER A 222 15.93 -24.34 6.45
C SER A 222 15.90 -24.46 4.92
N LYS A 223 15.73 -23.36 4.18
CA LYS A 223 15.45 -23.35 2.74
C LYS A 223 16.35 -22.39 1.94
N ASP A 224 17.53 -22.06 2.46
CA ASP A 224 18.43 -21.04 1.91
C ASP A 224 19.16 -21.48 0.62
N LYS A 225 18.42 -21.62 -0.49
CA LYS A 225 18.98 -22.08 -1.76
C LYS A 225 19.93 -21.08 -2.42
N GLU A 226 19.68 -19.78 -2.23
CA GLU A 226 20.40 -18.70 -2.91
C GLU A 226 21.29 -17.86 -1.97
N ASN A 227 21.52 -18.35 -0.75
CA ASN A 227 22.37 -17.68 0.22
C ASN A 227 21.87 -16.26 0.59
N PHE A 228 20.55 -16.04 0.59
CA PHE A 228 19.99 -14.78 1.08
C PHE A 228 19.98 -14.70 2.60
N ILE A 229 20.04 -15.82 3.33
CA ILE A 229 20.04 -15.77 4.79
C ILE A 229 21.28 -15.02 5.33
N PRO A 230 22.53 -15.30 4.90
CA PRO A 230 23.68 -14.51 5.32
C PRO A 230 23.58 -13.04 4.92
N THR A 231 23.01 -12.75 3.75
CA THR A 231 22.81 -11.38 3.28
C THR A 231 21.76 -10.65 4.14
N ALA A 232 20.67 -11.32 4.52
CA ALA A 232 19.64 -10.79 5.40
C ALA A 232 20.19 -10.51 6.80
N ILE A 233 20.99 -11.43 7.36
CA ILE A 233 21.69 -11.24 8.64
C ILE A 233 22.58 -10.00 8.57
N LYS A 234 23.40 -9.87 7.53
CA LYS A 234 24.26 -8.70 7.34
C LYS A 234 23.46 -7.39 7.26
N ASN A 235 22.37 -7.36 6.49
CA ASN A 235 21.54 -6.17 6.35
C ASN A 235 20.85 -5.80 7.68
N ARG A 236 20.34 -6.79 8.41
CA ARG A 236 19.77 -6.59 9.75
C ARG A 236 20.82 -6.02 10.71
N ASP A 237 22.00 -6.60 10.75
CA ASP A 237 23.06 -6.19 11.67
C ASP A 237 23.55 -4.76 11.35
N GLN A 238 23.62 -4.40 10.06
CA GLN A 238 23.88 -3.02 9.65
C GLN A 238 22.81 -2.03 10.14
N LEU A 239 21.53 -2.41 10.12
CA LEU A 239 20.45 -1.58 10.66
C LEU A 239 20.56 -1.43 12.18
N ILE A 240 20.89 -2.51 12.90
CA ILE A 240 21.12 -2.49 14.35
C ILE A 240 22.26 -1.53 14.70
N GLU A 241 23.40 -1.64 14.02
CA GLU A 241 24.55 -0.77 14.28
C GLU A 241 24.25 0.70 13.94
N LYS A 242 23.50 0.95 12.86
CA LYS A 242 23.03 2.30 12.53
C LYS A 242 22.15 2.88 13.63
N GLN A 243 21.16 2.12 14.13
CA GLN A 243 20.28 2.57 15.22
C GLN A 243 21.06 2.86 16.50
N LYS A 244 22.00 1.99 16.89
CA LYS A 244 22.88 2.22 18.06
C LYS A 244 23.73 3.48 17.89
N ALA A 245 24.29 3.71 16.70
CA ALA A 245 25.08 4.90 16.42
C ALA A 245 24.25 6.18 16.50
N GLU A 246 23.04 6.19 15.95
CA GLU A 246 22.10 7.31 16.05
C GLU A 246 21.68 7.57 17.50
N GLN A 247 21.36 6.53 18.27
CA GLN A 247 21.01 6.64 19.67
C GLN A 247 22.17 7.20 20.52
N LYS A 248 23.41 6.77 20.24
CA LYS A 248 24.60 7.29 20.91
C LYS A 248 24.82 8.77 20.61
N LYS A 249 24.67 9.19 19.35
CA LYS A 249 24.77 10.61 18.97
C LYS A 249 23.72 11.46 19.69
N LEU A 250 22.47 10.99 19.71
CA LEU A 250 21.39 11.69 20.40
C LEU A 250 21.64 11.81 21.91
N ALA A 251 22.16 10.75 22.54
CA ALA A 251 22.54 10.78 23.96
C ALA A 251 23.67 11.79 24.23
N GLU A 252 24.67 11.87 23.36
CA GLU A 252 25.77 12.84 23.48
C GLU A 252 25.28 14.28 23.29
N GLU A 253 24.43 14.53 22.30
CA GLU A 253 23.82 15.84 22.06
C GLU A 253 22.96 16.30 23.24
N ASN A 254 22.15 15.39 23.79
CA ASN A 254 21.34 15.69 24.98
C ASN A 254 22.22 15.98 26.20
N LYS A 255 23.34 15.27 26.37
CA LYS A 255 24.30 15.54 27.44
C LYS A 255 24.92 16.94 27.30
N LYS A 256 25.37 17.31 26.09
CA LYS A 256 25.91 18.66 25.82
C LYS A 256 24.88 19.74 26.11
N ARG A 257 23.64 19.56 25.66
CA ARG A 257 22.54 20.50 25.93
C ARG A 257 22.27 20.66 27.43
N GLN A 258 22.33 19.58 28.20
CA GLN A 258 22.16 19.64 29.66
C GLN A 258 23.31 20.38 30.35
N GLU A 259 24.56 20.15 29.92
CA GLU A 259 25.73 20.86 30.44
C GLU A 259 25.67 22.36 30.14
N GLU A 260 25.27 22.74 28.92
CA GLU A 260 25.07 24.14 28.52
C GLU A 260 23.96 24.82 29.33
N GLN A 261 22.81 24.15 29.50
CA GLN A 261 21.71 24.66 30.33
C GLN A 261 22.13 24.84 31.79
N LEU A 262 22.90 23.89 32.34
CA LEU A 262 23.43 24.00 33.70
C LEU A 262 24.45 25.14 33.83
N ALA A 263 25.32 25.33 32.84
CA ALA A 263 26.28 26.43 32.82
C ALA A 263 25.58 27.78 32.74
N GLN A 264 24.56 27.90 31.89
CA GLN A 264 23.73 29.09 31.77
C GLN A 264 23.00 29.39 33.09
N ALA A 265 22.35 28.40 33.70
CA ALA A 265 21.66 28.58 34.97
C ALA A 265 22.61 29.03 36.10
N LYS A 266 23.82 28.47 36.16
CA LYS A 266 24.86 28.90 37.12
C LYS A 266 25.33 30.33 36.87
N ALA A 267 25.50 30.72 35.61
CA ALA A 267 25.90 32.08 35.24
C ALA A 267 24.80 33.09 35.61
N GLU A 268 23.54 32.77 35.33
CA GLU A 268 22.38 33.58 35.70
C GLU A 268 22.23 33.71 37.23
N GLN A 269 22.42 32.60 37.97
CA GLN A 269 22.42 32.61 39.43
C GLN A 269 23.53 33.51 39.99
N LYS A 270 24.76 33.36 39.50
CA LYS A 270 25.89 34.19 39.93
C LYS A 270 25.64 35.67 39.65
N ALA A 271 25.11 36.00 38.47
CA ALA A 271 24.75 37.38 38.11
C ALA A 271 23.61 37.93 38.96
N SER A 272 22.68 37.08 39.41
CA SER A 272 21.63 37.45 40.36
C SER A 272 22.22 37.74 41.76
N ASP A 273 23.10 36.87 42.24
CA ASP A 273 23.74 37.02 43.55
C ASP A 273 24.65 38.27 43.62
N GLU A 274 25.41 38.55 42.56
CA GLU A 274 26.21 39.78 42.43
C GLU A 274 25.32 41.03 42.44
N ARG A 275 24.19 41.01 41.71
CA ARG A 275 23.21 42.10 41.73
C ARG A 275 22.67 42.35 43.14
N LYS A 276 22.31 41.30 43.88
CA LYS A 276 21.84 41.41 45.27
C LYS A 276 22.88 42.06 46.17
N LYS A 277 24.14 41.60 46.10
CA LYS A 277 25.25 42.17 46.87
C LYS A 277 25.48 43.66 46.56
N ASN A 278 25.40 44.05 45.29
CA ASN A 278 25.54 45.45 44.88
C ASN A 278 24.42 46.33 45.44
N VAL A 279 23.17 45.85 45.39
CA VAL A 279 22.01 46.56 45.94
C VAL A 279 22.12 46.69 47.46
N GLU A 280 22.49 45.62 48.17
CA GLU A 280 22.70 45.66 49.63
C GLU A 280 23.80 46.64 50.02
N SER A 281 24.91 46.65 49.28
CA SER A 281 26.03 47.57 49.51
C SER A 281 25.61 49.02 49.26
N PHE A 282 24.87 49.27 48.18
CA PHE A 282 24.31 50.59 47.88
C PHE A 282 23.41 51.08 49.02
N ARG A 283 22.48 50.24 49.51
CA ARG A 283 21.55 50.58 50.60
C ARG A 283 22.26 50.97 51.90
N LYS A 284 23.39 50.32 52.20
CA LYS A 284 24.23 50.66 53.37
C LYS A 284 24.96 52.00 53.21
N SER A 285 25.20 52.45 51.97
CA SER A 285 25.96 53.65 51.64
C SER A 285 25.12 54.91 51.41
N LEU A 286 23.79 54.84 51.53
CA LEU A 286 22.86 55.93 51.22
C LEU A 286 23.10 57.19 52.07
N LYS A 287 23.32 58.32 51.39
CA LYS A 287 23.44 59.67 51.98
C LYS A 287 22.74 60.71 51.10
N SER A 288 22.37 61.85 51.68
CA SER A 288 21.85 62.99 50.92
C SER A 288 22.82 63.41 49.82
N GLY A 289 22.26 63.81 48.67
CA GLY A 289 22.98 64.19 47.46
C GLY A 289 23.39 63.04 46.54
N MET A 290 23.22 61.77 46.95
CA MET A 290 23.46 60.63 46.05
C MET A 290 22.28 60.40 45.09
N ASP A 291 22.59 60.01 43.86
CA ASP A 291 21.58 59.55 42.89
C ASP A 291 21.13 58.12 43.20
N SER A 292 19.81 57.91 43.23
CA SER A 292 19.17 56.60 43.27
C SER A 292 18.53 56.24 41.92
N ASN A 293 17.88 55.08 41.84
CA ASN A 293 17.05 54.71 40.68
C ASN A 293 15.90 55.70 40.44
N CYS A 294 15.43 56.39 41.48
CA CYS A 294 14.34 57.36 41.42
C CYS A 294 14.81 58.81 41.60
N GLY A 295 16.04 59.14 41.19
CA GLY A 295 16.56 60.50 41.27
C GLY A 295 17.36 60.80 42.55
N PRO A 296 17.71 62.07 42.80
CA PRO A 296 18.62 62.45 43.88
C PRO A 296 17.95 62.30 45.26
N ILE A 297 18.74 61.84 46.23
CA ILE A 297 18.32 61.73 47.63
C ILE A 297 18.40 63.11 48.28
N LEU A 298 17.27 63.61 48.76
CA LEU A 298 17.18 64.89 49.45
C LEU A 298 17.53 64.72 50.94
N GLU A 299 16.94 63.70 51.58
CA GLU A 299 17.05 63.50 53.03
C GLU A 299 17.08 62.01 53.40
N VAL A 300 17.80 61.66 54.47
CA VAL A 300 17.89 60.30 55.02
C VAL A 300 17.47 60.35 56.50
N LYS A 301 16.34 59.71 56.85
CA LYS A 301 15.82 59.60 58.22
C LYS A 301 15.60 58.13 58.59
N ASP A 302 16.49 57.56 59.39
CA ASP A 302 16.43 56.16 59.85
C ASP A 302 16.16 55.15 58.71
N SER A 303 14.93 54.62 58.63
CA SER A 303 14.51 53.64 57.62
C SER A 303 13.83 54.26 56.40
N LEU A 304 13.68 55.60 56.35
CA LEU A 304 13.01 56.32 55.27
C LEU A 304 13.98 57.26 54.54
N ILE A 305 13.89 57.25 53.22
CA ILE A 305 14.72 58.05 52.30
C ILE A 305 13.80 58.96 51.51
N LYS A 306 14.03 60.27 51.59
CA LYS A 306 13.31 61.27 50.79
C LYS A 306 14.04 61.49 49.48
N ILE A 307 13.34 61.31 48.37
CA ILE A 307 13.89 61.48 47.02
C ILE A 307 13.12 62.55 46.24
N TYR A 308 13.74 63.06 45.18
CA TYR A 308 13.07 63.89 44.19
C TYR A 308 12.73 63.08 42.93
N PHE A 309 11.45 62.83 42.69
CA PHE A 309 10.92 62.19 41.48
C PHE A 309 9.52 62.75 41.16
N PRO A 310 9.31 63.42 40.03
CA PRO A 310 8.00 63.99 39.71
C PRO A 310 6.96 62.91 39.40
N VAL A 311 5.92 62.81 40.24
CA VAL A 311 4.77 61.91 40.02
C VAL A 311 3.52 62.74 39.83
N GLN A 312 2.87 62.57 38.67
CA GLN A 312 1.66 63.30 38.32
C GLN A 312 0.59 63.15 39.42
N ASN A 313 0.05 64.27 39.91
CA ASN A 313 -0.95 64.36 40.98
C ASN A 313 -0.47 64.02 42.41
N TYR A 314 0.80 63.65 42.61
CA TYR A 314 1.33 63.28 43.93
C TYR A 314 2.55 64.12 44.38
N GLY A 315 2.96 65.10 43.58
CA GLY A 315 4.07 66.00 43.89
C GLY A 315 5.41 65.52 43.32
N ASN A 316 6.50 66.13 43.79
CA ASN A 316 7.86 65.83 43.31
C ASN A 316 8.76 65.16 44.36
N GLU A 317 8.26 64.98 45.58
CA GLU A 317 9.03 64.45 46.69
C GLU A 317 8.32 63.24 47.28
N HIS A 318 9.05 62.14 47.45
CA HIS A 318 8.49 60.89 47.94
C HIS A 318 9.39 60.28 49.01
N TRP A 319 8.78 59.72 50.06
CA TRP A 319 9.47 58.92 51.07
C TRP A 319 9.39 57.44 50.68
N ILE A 320 10.55 56.80 50.54
CA ILE A 320 10.67 55.36 50.23
C ILE A 320 11.44 54.70 51.36
N LYS A 321 11.14 53.43 51.67
CA LYS A 321 11.94 52.70 52.65
C LYS A 321 13.35 52.43 52.15
N ARG A 322 14.34 52.49 53.04
CA ARG A 322 15.76 52.28 52.74
C ARG A 322 16.02 50.91 52.07
N ASP A 323 15.32 49.86 52.48
CA ASP A 323 15.42 48.51 51.93
C ASP A 323 14.70 48.33 50.59
N GLU A 324 13.94 49.33 50.14
CA GLU A 324 13.29 49.38 48.83
C GLU A 324 14.08 50.24 47.82
N MET A 325 15.16 50.91 48.26
CA MET A 325 16.00 51.76 47.41
C MET A 325 16.98 50.95 46.54
N PHE A 326 17.21 51.43 45.31
CA PHE A 326 18.12 50.83 44.32
C PHE A 326 19.11 51.85 43.75
N PRO A 327 20.30 51.40 43.31
CA PRO A 327 21.26 52.28 42.66
C PRO A 327 20.72 52.81 41.32
N LYS A 328 21.29 53.93 40.86
CA LYS A 328 20.99 54.51 39.55
C LYS A 328 21.09 53.47 38.43
N GLY A 329 20.16 53.51 37.48
CA GLY A 329 20.11 52.58 36.34
C GLY A 329 19.06 51.47 36.49
N TYR A 330 18.60 51.18 37.71
CA TYR A 330 17.40 50.37 37.90
C TYR A 330 16.15 51.18 37.50
N GLY A 331 15.08 50.49 37.11
CA GLY A 331 13.80 51.15 36.82
C GLY A 331 13.25 51.90 38.05
N CYS A 332 12.50 52.97 37.83
CA CYS A 332 11.71 53.62 38.88
C CYS A 332 10.27 53.73 38.39
N ARG A 333 9.33 53.16 39.13
CA ARG A 333 7.91 53.22 38.79
C ARG A 333 7.09 53.52 40.03
N PHE A 334 6.19 54.49 39.89
CA PHE A 334 5.14 54.76 40.85
C PHE A 334 3.79 54.40 40.24
N VAL A 335 2.92 53.77 41.03
CA VAL A 335 1.53 53.49 40.65
C VAL A 335 0.64 54.00 41.77
N ASN A 336 -0.27 54.93 41.45
CA ASN A 336 -1.15 55.61 42.41
C ASN A 336 -0.39 56.26 43.57
N GLY A 337 0.76 56.87 43.29
CA GLY A 337 1.62 57.51 44.29
C GLY A 337 2.47 56.54 45.13
N GLY A 338 2.27 55.22 45.00
CA GLY A 338 3.08 54.20 45.66
C GLY A 338 4.25 53.74 44.80
N TYR A 339 5.44 53.64 45.39
CA TYR A 339 6.62 53.10 44.71
C TYR A 339 6.49 51.58 44.48
N ILE A 340 6.85 51.12 43.28
CA ILE A 340 6.96 49.70 42.94
C ILE A 340 8.42 49.34 42.70
N MET A 341 8.91 48.40 43.50
CA MET A 341 10.24 47.83 43.36
C MET A 341 10.47 47.24 41.95
N PRO A 342 11.65 47.43 41.34
CA PRO A 342 11.99 46.84 40.05
C PRO A 342 11.83 45.31 40.06
N SER A 343 11.20 44.76 39.01
CA SER A 343 11.00 43.30 38.86
C SER A 343 12.30 42.52 38.59
N SER A 344 13.42 43.22 38.40
CA SER A 344 14.74 42.66 38.15
C SER A 344 15.56 42.40 39.42
N TYR A 345 14.92 42.44 40.60
CA TYR A 345 15.50 42.19 41.92
C TYR A 345 15.20 40.80 42.45
#